data_AF-A0A7S2E9J3-F1
#
_entry.id   AF-A0A7S2E9J3-F1
#
_cell.length_a   1.000
_cell.length_b   1.000
_cell.length_c   1.000
_cell.angle_alpha   90.00
_cell.angle_beta   90.00
_cell.angle_gamma   90.00
#
_symmetry.space_group_name_H-M   'P 1'
#
loop_
_entity.id
_entity.type
_entity.pdbx_description
1 polymer ?
#
loop_
_entity_poly.entity_id
_entity_poly.type
_entity_poly.pdbx_seq_one_letter_code
_entity_poly.pdbx_strand_id
1 'polypeptide(L)'
;GGGGPKADLDADGTVAARFRSAASRALQLYAIKRGGDAAASGSAVLLEAEIGGGRGLPESPTSSAIGILAVAKATSVDCAAVLGGEVMAGPVPPFPDEDGAGGLSLASRGPLKGLQLDVERMFTERIEIYPRPSRHAEFTRSFVVYTTLKIAFKGLAETSRTRSFDTYGYRQMQTDCEFLRHFLPHYVSDETVTDGTNPLSALCGLLDDIMLNVGERCLDPECVGVGGFYDEGR
;
A
#
# COMPACT_ATOMS: atom_id res chain seq x y z
N GLY A 1 19.21 -53.10 -24.44
CA GLY A 1 18.70 -52.08 -23.51
C GLY A 1 19.86 -51.60 -22.68
N GLY A 2 20.15 -50.30 -22.71
CA GLY A 2 21.24 -49.69 -21.95
C GLY A 2 20.84 -48.29 -21.52
N GLY A 3 19.97 -48.21 -20.52
CA GLY A 3 19.65 -46.94 -19.86
C GLY A 3 20.77 -46.62 -18.88
N GLY A 4 21.68 -45.72 -19.25
CA GLY A 4 22.66 -45.16 -18.33
C GLY A 4 21.96 -44.39 -17.20
N PRO A 5 22.59 -44.27 -16.01
CA PRO A 5 22.00 -43.55 -14.88
C PRO A 5 21.75 -42.10 -15.28
N LYS A 6 20.48 -41.66 -15.23
CA LYS A 6 20.13 -40.24 -15.31
C LYS A 6 20.74 -39.57 -14.08
N ALA A 7 21.82 -38.82 -14.27
CA ALA A 7 22.36 -37.96 -13.24
C ALA A 7 21.25 -36.97 -12.82
N ASP A 8 20.84 -37.05 -11.55
CA ASP A 8 19.87 -36.12 -10.98
C ASP A 8 20.56 -34.77 -10.80
N LEU A 9 20.33 -33.86 -11.75
CA LEU A 9 21.03 -32.58 -11.89
C LEU A 9 20.80 -31.61 -10.71
N ASP A 10 19.85 -31.91 -9.82
CA ASP A 10 19.51 -31.08 -8.67
C ASP A 10 19.24 -31.89 -7.40
N ALA A 11 20.02 -32.95 -7.15
CA ALA A 11 19.88 -33.79 -5.95
C ALA A 11 19.93 -32.99 -4.63
N ASP A 12 20.65 -31.87 -4.61
CA ASP A 12 20.79 -30.99 -3.43
C ASP A 12 19.80 -29.81 -3.41
N GLY A 13 18.89 -29.71 -4.40
CA GLY A 13 17.91 -28.62 -4.52
C GLY A 13 18.52 -27.22 -4.69
N THR A 14 19.83 -27.13 -4.95
CA THR A 14 20.59 -25.89 -5.03
C THR A 14 20.23 -25.09 -6.29
N VAL A 15 19.98 -25.78 -7.40
CA VAL A 15 19.59 -25.15 -8.66
C VAL A 15 18.19 -24.58 -8.51
N ALA A 16 17.22 -25.35 -7.99
CA ALA A 16 15.88 -24.85 -7.68
C ALA A 16 15.88 -23.68 -6.68
N ALA A 17 16.74 -23.70 -5.66
CA ALA A 17 16.87 -22.59 -4.72
C ALA A 17 17.37 -21.29 -5.40
N ARG A 18 18.35 -21.41 -6.30
CA ARG A 18 18.87 -20.26 -7.08
C ARG A 18 17.81 -19.69 -8.02
N PHE A 19 17.06 -20.55 -8.72
CA PHE A 19 15.96 -20.09 -9.57
C PHE A 19 14.85 -19.38 -8.79
N ARG A 20 14.46 -19.90 -7.63
CA ARG A 20 13.50 -19.24 -6.73
C ARG A 20 13.99 -17.87 -6.27
N SER A 21 15.27 -17.76 -5.91
CA SER A 21 15.87 -16.49 -5.51
C SER A 21 15.91 -15.48 -6.66
N ALA A 22 16.28 -15.92 -7.87
CA ALA A 22 16.28 -15.07 -9.06
C ALA A 22 14.87 -14.60 -9.43
N ALA A 23 13.87 -15.48 -9.39
CA ALA A 23 12.47 -15.16 -9.65
C ALA A 23 11.91 -14.15 -8.63
N SER A 24 12.20 -14.34 -7.34
CA SER A 24 11.87 -13.39 -6.27
C SER A 24 12.46 -12.00 -6.54
N ARG A 25 13.73 -11.93 -6.96
CA ARG A 25 14.38 -10.65 -7.28
C ARG A 25 13.74 -9.97 -8.50
N ALA A 26 13.40 -10.72 -9.54
CA ALA A 26 12.70 -10.20 -10.70
C ALA A 26 11.32 -9.63 -10.34
N LEU A 27 10.53 -10.34 -9.52
CA LEU A 27 9.24 -9.86 -9.04
C LEU A 27 9.34 -8.63 -8.15
N GLN A 28 10.39 -8.54 -7.33
CA GLN A 28 10.65 -7.34 -6.52
C GLN A 28 10.96 -6.13 -7.40
N LEU A 29 11.84 -6.28 -8.40
CA LEU A 29 12.17 -5.20 -9.34
C LEU A 29 10.95 -4.79 -10.17
N TYR A 30 10.12 -5.76 -10.55
CA TYR A 30 8.86 -5.51 -11.23
C TYR A 30 7.90 -4.68 -10.37
N ALA A 31 7.69 -5.05 -9.10
CA ALA A 31 6.87 -4.29 -8.16
C ALA A 31 7.41 -2.87 -7.95
N ILE A 32 8.73 -2.71 -7.84
CA ILE A 32 9.38 -1.40 -7.70
C ILE A 32 9.11 -0.52 -8.91
N LYS A 33 9.29 -1.05 -10.12
CA LYS A 33 9.02 -0.31 -11.35
C LYS A 33 7.56 0.12 -11.45
N ARG A 34 6.62 -0.83 -11.29
CA ARG A 34 5.17 -0.55 -11.33
C ARG A 34 4.75 0.48 -10.28
N GLY A 35 5.28 0.36 -9.06
CA GLY A 35 4.99 1.29 -7.97
C GLY A 35 5.57 2.68 -8.24
N GLY A 36 6.77 2.75 -8.83
CA GLY A 36 7.39 4.02 -9.25
C GLY A 36 6.59 4.72 -10.36
N ASP A 37 6.15 3.98 -11.37
CA ASP A 37 5.31 4.51 -12.46
C ASP A 37 3.97 5.04 -11.90
N ALA A 38 3.35 4.30 -10.97
CA ALA A 38 2.13 4.72 -10.28
C ALA A 38 2.34 5.96 -9.41
N ALA A 39 3.46 6.04 -8.67
CA ALA A 39 3.82 7.23 -7.91
C ALA A 39 3.97 8.45 -8.81
N ALA A 40 4.71 8.32 -9.92
CA ALA A 40 4.96 9.42 -10.85
C ALA A 40 3.65 9.94 -11.48
N SER A 41 2.77 9.04 -11.92
CA SER A 41 1.45 9.42 -12.43
C SER A 41 0.58 10.05 -11.34
N GLY A 42 0.60 9.48 -10.13
CA GLY A 42 -0.11 9.96 -8.95
C GLY A 42 0.22 11.41 -8.65
N SER A 43 1.52 11.70 -8.52
CA SER A 43 2.06 13.02 -8.22
C SER A 43 1.80 14.05 -9.32
N ALA A 44 1.79 13.66 -10.59
CA ALA A 44 1.63 14.57 -11.71
C ALA A 44 0.22 15.16 -11.85
N VAL A 45 -0.83 14.42 -11.49
CA VAL A 45 -2.22 14.95 -11.53
C VAL A 45 -2.58 15.70 -10.25
N LEU A 46 -2.02 15.31 -9.10
CA LEU A 46 -2.18 16.08 -7.85
C LEU A 46 -1.60 17.50 -7.98
N LEU A 47 -0.58 17.63 -8.81
CA LEU A 47 0.01 18.87 -9.29
C LEU A 47 -0.97 19.75 -10.09
N GLU A 48 -1.96 19.17 -10.79
CA GLU A 48 -3.00 19.92 -11.50
C GLU A 48 -4.16 20.34 -10.56
N ALA A 49 -4.35 19.62 -9.46
CA ALA A 49 -5.31 19.97 -8.41
C ALA A 49 -4.78 21.05 -7.44
N GLU A 50 -3.51 21.46 -7.56
CA GLU A 50 -2.82 22.23 -6.53
C GLU A 50 -3.32 23.67 -6.35
N ILE A 51 -3.92 24.32 -7.35
CA ILE A 51 -4.47 25.69 -7.19
C ILE A 51 -5.63 25.83 -8.17
N GLY A 52 -6.80 25.37 -7.76
CA GLY A 52 -7.95 25.17 -8.64
C GLY A 52 -9.14 26.08 -8.40
N GLY A 53 -9.12 27.00 -7.42
CA GLY A 53 -10.21 27.97 -7.20
C GLY A 53 -11.62 27.37 -7.04
N GLY A 54 -11.71 26.05 -6.81
CA GLY A 54 -12.96 25.32 -6.72
C GLY A 54 -13.60 25.58 -5.37
N ARG A 55 -14.66 26.39 -5.34
CA ARG A 55 -15.44 26.64 -4.11
C ARG A 55 -16.36 25.46 -3.72
N GLY A 56 -16.27 24.33 -4.42
CA GLY A 56 -17.15 23.17 -4.26
C GLY A 56 -16.59 22.09 -3.33
N LEU A 57 -17.41 21.12 -3.00
CA LEU A 57 -16.96 19.85 -2.41
C LEU A 57 -16.48 18.93 -3.54
N PRO A 58 -15.48 18.06 -3.30
CA PRO A 58 -15.11 17.01 -4.24
C PRO A 58 -16.30 16.07 -4.49
N GLU A 59 -16.66 15.85 -5.76
CA GLU A 59 -17.75 14.94 -6.12
C GLU A 59 -17.26 13.50 -6.37
N SER A 60 -15.97 13.33 -6.65
CA SER A 60 -15.37 12.04 -7.00
C SER A 60 -13.88 12.00 -6.65
N PRO A 61 -13.29 10.79 -6.49
CA PRO A 61 -11.85 10.65 -6.41
C PRO A 61 -11.16 11.15 -7.69
N THR A 62 -9.91 11.59 -7.58
CA THR A 62 -9.13 12.03 -8.73
C THR A 62 -8.80 10.88 -9.68
N SER A 63 -8.54 11.21 -10.94
CA SER A 63 -8.01 10.26 -11.92
C SER A 63 -6.68 9.62 -11.46
N SER A 64 -5.92 10.30 -10.60
CA SER A 64 -4.70 9.76 -9.98
C SER A 64 -4.99 8.63 -9.00
N ALA A 65 -5.93 8.82 -8.08
CA ALA A 65 -6.32 7.77 -7.14
C ALA A 65 -6.87 6.54 -7.89
N ILE A 66 -7.68 6.76 -8.92
CA ILE A 66 -8.18 5.71 -9.81
C ILE A 66 -7.01 5.03 -10.56
N GLY A 67 -6.04 5.81 -11.05
CA GLY A 67 -4.86 5.32 -11.75
C GLY A 67 -3.98 4.40 -10.89
N ILE A 68 -3.80 4.72 -9.62
CA ILE A 68 -3.06 3.87 -8.66
C ILE A 68 -3.75 2.49 -8.55
N LEU A 69 -5.07 2.46 -8.39
CA LEU A 69 -5.82 1.19 -8.35
C LEU A 69 -5.78 0.45 -9.69
N ALA A 70 -5.79 1.17 -10.82
CA ALA A 70 -5.64 0.56 -12.14
C ALA A 70 -4.28 -0.15 -12.30
N VAL A 71 -3.20 0.43 -11.80
CA VAL A 71 -1.87 -0.21 -11.77
C VAL A 71 -1.87 -1.42 -10.83
N ALA A 72 -2.51 -1.32 -9.66
CA ALA A 72 -2.64 -2.45 -8.75
C ALA A 72 -3.42 -3.61 -9.37
N LYS A 73 -4.51 -3.33 -10.07
CA LYS A 73 -5.29 -4.29 -10.85
C LYS A 73 -4.47 -4.96 -11.95
N ALA A 74 -3.78 -4.16 -12.77
CA ALA A 74 -2.91 -4.69 -13.83
C ALA A 74 -1.81 -5.59 -13.26
N THR A 75 -1.16 -5.16 -12.17
CA THR A 75 -0.15 -5.94 -11.44
C THR A 75 -0.73 -7.27 -10.94
N SER A 76 -1.94 -7.24 -10.39
CA SER A 76 -2.68 -8.43 -9.97
C SER A 76 -2.93 -9.42 -11.10
N VAL A 77 -3.37 -8.93 -12.26
CA VAL A 77 -3.65 -9.74 -13.46
C VAL A 77 -2.37 -10.35 -14.01
N ASP A 78 -1.30 -9.56 -14.09
CA ASP A 78 0.01 -10.03 -14.56
C ASP A 78 0.56 -11.13 -13.64
N CYS A 79 0.44 -10.96 -12.32
CA CYS A 79 0.81 -12.00 -11.36
C CYS A 79 -0.03 -13.26 -11.50
N ALA A 80 -1.34 -13.14 -11.76
CA ALA A 80 -2.20 -14.30 -12.01
C ALA A 80 -1.77 -15.07 -13.27
N ALA A 81 -1.43 -14.35 -14.34
CA ALA A 81 -0.94 -14.95 -15.60
C ALA A 81 0.41 -15.66 -15.43
N VAL A 82 1.31 -15.14 -14.59
CA VAL A 82 2.66 -15.69 -14.38
C VAL A 82 2.68 -16.80 -13.33
N LEU A 83 1.88 -16.69 -12.26
CA LEU A 83 1.91 -17.60 -11.11
C LEU A 83 0.78 -18.63 -11.11
N GLY A 84 -0.19 -18.54 -12.02
CA GLY A 84 -1.28 -19.51 -12.19
C GLY A 84 -2.33 -19.52 -11.07
N GLY A 85 -2.44 -18.43 -10.28
CA GLY A 85 -3.34 -18.33 -9.14
C GLY A 85 -4.69 -17.65 -9.45
N GLU A 86 -5.70 -17.89 -8.61
CA GLU A 86 -7.05 -17.33 -8.74
C GLU A 86 -7.06 -15.79 -8.78
N VAL A 87 -7.94 -15.23 -9.61
CA VAL A 87 -8.04 -13.78 -9.82
C VAL A 87 -8.73 -13.12 -8.61
N MET A 88 -7.98 -12.69 -7.59
CA MET A 88 -8.52 -11.93 -6.43
C MET A 88 -9.12 -10.56 -6.78
N ALA A 89 -8.98 -10.08 -8.02
CA ALA A 89 -9.52 -8.78 -8.42
C ALA A 89 -10.95 -8.99 -8.90
N GLY A 90 -11.88 -9.14 -7.95
CA GLY A 90 -13.31 -9.17 -8.23
C GLY A 90 -13.81 -7.82 -8.78
N PRO A 91 -14.96 -7.79 -9.45
CA PRO A 91 -15.63 -6.55 -9.80
C PRO A 91 -15.92 -5.73 -8.52
N VAL A 92 -15.71 -4.42 -8.62
CA VAL A 92 -16.00 -3.43 -7.56
C VAL A 92 -17.42 -3.67 -7.04
N PRO A 93 -17.61 -3.94 -5.74
CA PRO A 93 -18.94 -4.05 -5.16
C PRO A 93 -19.69 -2.72 -5.35
N PRO A 94 -21.00 -2.76 -5.64
CA PRO A 94 -21.82 -1.55 -5.54
C PRO A 94 -21.78 -1.03 -4.11
N PHE A 95 -21.79 0.30 -3.96
CA PHE A 95 -21.78 0.96 -2.66
C PHE A 95 -22.93 0.43 -1.79
N PRO A 96 -22.68 0.08 -0.52
CA PRO A 96 -23.73 -0.31 0.39
C PRO A 96 -24.63 0.89 0.67
N ASP A 97 -25.92 0.76 0.38
CA ASP A 97 -26.92 1.69 0.87
C ASP A 97 -26.94 1.63 2.41
N GLU A 98 -26.94 2.80 3.04
CA GLU A 98 -26.93 2.94 4.50
C GLU A 98 -28.18 2.31 5.11
N ASP A 99 -27.99 1.25 5.91
CA ASP A 99 -28.80 0.93 7.09
C ASP A 99 -28.24 -0.33 7.77
N GLY A 100 -27.80 -0.22 9.04
CA GLY A 100 -27.66 -1.40 9.90
C GLY A 100 -26.49 -1.39 10.89
N ALA A 101 -26.76 -0.94 12.10
CA ALA A 101 -25.88 -0.97 13.26
C ALA A 101 -25.40 -2.40 13.65
N GLY A 102 -24.14 -2.50 14.08
CA GLY A 102 -23.59 -3.70 14.72
C GLY A 102 -22.26 -3.42 15.42
N GLY A 103 -22.31 -3.23 16.75
CA GLY A 103 -21.15 -2.83 17.56
C GLY A 103 -20.10 -3.90 17.78
N LEU A 104 -18.90 -3.46 18.20
CA LEU A 104 -17.90 -4.32 18.83
C LEU A 104 -17.30 -3.66 20.07
N SER A 105 -17.12 -4.51 21.08
CA SER A 105 -16.89 -4.23 22.49
C SER A 105 -15.46 -3.81 22.81
N LEU A 106 -15.33 -2.85 23.73
CA LEU A 106 -14.10 -2.38 24.35
C LEU A 106 -13.71 -3.31 25.51
N ALA A 107 -12.46 -3.82 25.51
CA ALA A 107 -11.85 -4.44 26.69
C ALA A 107 -10.46 -3.85 26.97
N SER A 108 -10.32 -3.37 28.20
CA SER A 108 -9.18 -2.69 28.82
C SER A 108 -8.04 -3.66 29.22
N ARG A 109 -6.79 -3.14 29.26
CA ARG A 109 -5.92 -2.98 30.46
C ARG A 109 -4.48 -3.58 30.42
N GLY A 110 -3.45 -2.74 30.69
CA GLY A 110 -2.22 -3.16 31.41
C GLY A 110 -0.87 -2.52 30.98
N PRO A 111 0.07 -2.15 31.89
CA PRO A 111 1.04 -1.06 31.67
C PRO A 111 2.52 -1.43 31.40
N LEU A 112 3.27 -0.39 31.02
CA LEU A 112 4.60 -0.29 30.40
C LEU A 112 5.79 -0.87 31.21
N LYS A 113 6.60 -1.72 30.57
CA LYS A 113 7.98 -2.10 30.94
C LYS A 113 8.83 -2.41 29.69
N GLY A 114 8.78 -1.55 28.67
CA GLY A 114 9.43 -1.83 27.36
C GLY A 114 10.75 -1.10 27.10
N LEU A 115 11.03 0.03 27.76
CA LEU A 115 12.08 0.95 27.32
C LEU A 115 13.52 0.54 27.68
N GLN A 116 13.72 -0.47 28.51
CA GLN A 116 15.05 -0.88 28.98
C GLN A 116 15.62 -2.10 28.24
N LEU A 117 14.81 -2.78 27.42
CA LEU A 117 15.22 -3.95 26.62
C LEU A 117 15.59 -3.60 25.16
N ASP A 118 15.26 -2.39 24.68
CA ASP A 118 15.51 -1.98 23.29
C ASP A 118 16.95 -1.55 23.03
N VAL A 119 17.65 -0.98 24.02
CA VAL A 119 18.99 -0.44 23.81
C VAL A 119 20.05 -1.56 23.70
N GLU A 120 19.95 -2.64 24.49
CA GLU A 120 20.88 -3.78 24.38
C GLU A 120 20.66 -4.60 23.11
N ARG A 121 19.43 -4.62 22.56
CA ARG A 121 19.14 -5.27 21.29
C ARG A 121 19.68 -4.48 20.08
N MET A 122 19.65 -3.14 20.14
CA MET A 122 20.22 -2.28 19.09
C MET A 122 21.74 -2.42 18.92
N PHE A 123 22.50 -2.80 19.95
CA PHE A 123 23.95 -3.02 19.84
C PHE A 123 24.37 -4.44 19.47
N THR A 124 23.43 -5.39 19.44
CA THR A 124 23.69 -6.79 19.06
C THR A 124 23.25 -7.08 17.61
N GLU A 125 22.48 -6.18 17.00
CA GLU A 125 21.99 -6.34 15.64
C GLU A 125 23.11 -6.05 14.64
N ARG A 126 23.64 -7.10 14.01
CA ARG A 126 24.47 -6.98 12.81
C ARG A 126 23.68 -6.22 11.76
N ILE A 127 24.07 -4.98 11.50
CA ILE A 127 23.50 -4.16 10.43
C ILE A 127 23.80 -4.86 9.10
N GLU A 128 22.78 -5.55 8.56
CA GLU A 128 22.80 -6.04 7.19
C GLU A 128 22.56 -4.85 6.26
N ILE A 129 23.65 -4.31 5.71
CA ILE A 129 23.68 -3.13 4.83
C ILE A 129 22.90 -3.35 3.51
N TYR A 130 22.48 -4.59 3.25
CA TYR A 130 21.56 -4.94 2.17
C TYR A 130 20.57 -5.97 2.72
N PRO A 131 19.24 -5.74 2.73
CA PRO A 131 18.29 -6.77 3.09
C PRO A 131 18.45 -7.90 2.08
N ARG A 132 19.15 -8.97 2.50
CA ARG A 132 19.24 -10.19 1.72
C ARG A 132 17.82 -10.76 1.65
N PRO A 133 17.29 -11.11 0.46
CA PRO A 133 15.99 -11.75 0.32
C PRO A 133 16.07 -13.23 0.75
N SER A 134 16.64 -13.48 1.93
CA SER A 134 16.92 -14.81 2.47
C SER A 134 16.20 -14.98 3.79
N ARG A 135 14.86 -14.99 3.71
CA ARG A 135 14.03 -15.93 4.46
C ARG A 135 12.62 -15.95 3.88
N HIS A 136 12.44 -16.74 2.82
CA HIS A 136 11.16 -17.35 2.45
C HIS A 136 9.90 -16.48 2.59
N ALA A 137 9.93 -15.22 2.18
CA ALA A 137 8.70 -14.59 1.71
C ALA A 137 8.44 -15.26 0.35
N GLU A 138 7.59 -16.27 0.32
CA GLU A 138 7.06 -16.74 -0.95
C GLU A 138 6.45 -15.51 -1.62
N PHE A 139 6.99 -15.14 -2.78
CA PHE A 139 6.49 -14.00 -3.53
C PHE A 139 5.11 -14.36 -4.06
N THR A 140 4.11 -14.15 -3.22
CA THR A 140 2.71 -14.28 -3.60
C THR A 140 2.30 -13.06 -4.42
N ARG A 141 1.24 -13.24 -5.20
CA ARG A 141 0.55 -12.12 -5.85
C ARG A 141 0.29 -10.97 -4.87
N SER A 142 -0.22 -11.29 -3.68
CA SER A 142 -0.53 -10.31 -2.63
C SER A 142 0.70 -9.48 -2.24
N PHE A 143 1.86 -10.12 -2.10
CA PHE A 143 3.12 -9.42 -1.76
C PHE A 143 3.58 -8.45 -2.86
N VAL A 144 3.46 -8.84 -4.14
CA VAL A 144 3.84 -7.99 -5.29
C VAL A 144 2.92 -6.76 -5.37
N VAL A 145 1.61 -6.97 -5.21
CA VAL A 145 0.61 -5.91 -5.24
C VAL A 145 0.77 -4.96 -4.04
N TYR A 146 0.96 -5.50 -2.83
CA TYR A 146 1.30 -4.73 -1.63
C TYR A 146 2.54 -3.87 -1.85
N THR A 147 3.63 -4.45 -2.37
CA THR A 147 4.88 -3.72 -2.60
C THR A 147 4.70 -2.59 -3.61
N THR A 148 3.92 -2.83 -4.66
CA THR A 148 3.58 -1.84 -5.69
C THR A 148 2.83 -0.65 -5.07
N LEU A 149 1.76 -0.93 -4.32
CA LEU A 149 0.95 0.10 -3.63
C LEU A 149 1.77 0.86 -2.58
N LYS A 150 2.60 0.16 -1.80
CA LYS A 150 3.47 0.76 -0.79
C LYS A 150 4.41 1.79 -1.39
N ILE A 151 5.00 1.49 -2.54
CA ILE A 151 5.91 2.42 -3.23
C ILE A 151 5.13 3.61 -3.80
N ALA A 152 3.95 3.37 -4.39
CA ALA A 152 3.07 4.43 -4.86
C ALA A 152 2.71 5.42 -3.73
N PHE A 153 2.28 4.92 -2.58
CA PHE A 153 1.89 5.72 -1.42
C PHE A 153 3.07 6.45 -0.79
N LYS A 154 4.26 5.84 -0.74
CA LYS A 154 5.47 6.54 -0.29
C LYS A 154 5.84 7.70 -1.20
N GLY A 155 5.72 7.53 -2.52
CA GLY A 155 5.96 8.63 -3.47
C GLY A 155 4.94 9.75 -3.32
N LEU A 156 3.68 9.39 -3.10
CA LEU A 156 2.60 10.34 -2.80
C LEU A 156 2.85 11.11 -1.50
N ALA A 157 3.23 10.41 -0.43
CA ALA A 157 3.59 11.01 0.86
C ALA A 157 4.73 12.02 0.68
N GLU A 158 5.81 11.65 -0.02
CA GLU A 158 6.92 12.58 -0.28
C GLU A 158 6.48 13.81 -1.08
N THR A 159 5.63 13.61 -2.10
CA THR A 159 5.10 14.71 -2.90
C THR A 159 4.30 15.67 -2.01
N SER A 160 3.41 15.15 -1.16
CA SER A 160 2.57 15.95 -0.27
C SER A 160 3.36 16.83 0.71
N ARG A 161 4.56 16.40 1.14
CA ARG A 161 5.44 17.17 2.04
C ARG A 161 5.99 18.44 1.41
N THR A 162 6.12 18.46 0.08
CA THR A 162 6.72 19.58 -0.66
C THR A 162 5.68 20.55 -1.23
N ARG A 163 4.40 20.18 -1.20
CA ARG A 163 3.29 20.90 -1.82
C ARG A 163 2.50 21.71 -0.80
N SER A 164 1.61 22.58 -1.28
CA SER A 164 0.69 23.35 -0.45
C SER A 164 -0.72 23.17 -0.98
N PHE A 165 -1.69 23.05 -0.08
CA PHE A 165 -3.06 22.69 -0.43
C PHE A 165 -4.02 23.79 -0.01
N ASP A 166 -4.92 24.21 -0.90
CA ASP A 166 -6.08 25.02 -0.51
C ASP A 166 -7.16 24.13 0.16
N THR A 167 -8.25 24.74 0.64
CA THR A 167 -9.37 24.03 1.26
C THR A 167 -9.94 22.94 0.35
N TYR A 168 -9.99 23.18 -0.96
CA TYR A 168 -10.46 22.20 -1.94
C TYR A 168 -9.49 21.03 -2.05
N GLY A 169 -8.20 21.31 -2.23
CA GLY A 169 -7.13 20.31 -2.35
C GLY A 169 -7.03 19.42 -1.11
N TYR A 170 -7.19 19.99 0.09
CA TYR A 170 -7.25 19.19 1.33
C TYR A 170 -8.42 18.21 1.31
N ARG A 171 -9.62 18.69 0.97
CA ARG A 171 -10.83 17.85 0.87
C ARG A 171 -10.72 16.80 -0.23
N GLN A 172 -10.16 17.16 -1.38
CA GLN A 172 -9.93 16.22 -2.48
C GLN A 172 -8.99 15.09 -2.04
N MET A 173 -7.93 15.43 -1.29
CA MET A 173 -7.03 14.43 -0.72
C MET A 173 -7.72 13.53 0.31
N GLN A 174 -8.65 14.06 1.12
CA GLN A 174 -9.48 13.23 2.00
C GLN A 174 -10.31 12.22 1.19
N THR A 175 -11.00 12.68 0.14
CA THR A 175 -11.80 11.82 -0.74
C THR A 175 -10.94 10.74 -1.39
N ASP A 176 -9.76 11.10 -1.89
CA ASP A 176 -8.84 10.17 -2.55
C ASP A 176 -8.28 9.12 -1.58
N CYS A 177 -7.83 9.55 -0.38
CA CYS A 177 -7.30 8.64 0.63
C CYS A 177 -8.37 7.68 1.14
N GLU A 178 -9.60 8.17 1.37
CA GLU A 178 -10.69 7.31 1.83
C GLU A 178 -11.17 6.34 0.73
N PHE A 179 -11.23 6.81 -0.52
CA PHE A 179 -11.46 5.95 -1.67
C PHE A 179 -10.41 4.85 -1.76
N LEU A 180 -9.12 5.19 -1.71
CA LEU A 180 -8.04 4.21 -1.75
C LEU A 180 -8.17 3.21 -0.60
N ARG A 181 -8.37 3.68 0.63
CA ARG A 181 -8.55 2.85 1.84
C ARG A 181 -9.68 1.84 1.67
N HIS A 182 -10.83 2.28 1.14
CA HIS A 182 -11.98 1.41 0.88
C HIS A 182 -11.62 0.26 -0.08
N PHE A 183 -10.76 0.52 -1.08
CA PHE A 183 -10.42 -0.47 -2.10
C PHE A 183 -9.25 -1.40 -1.73
N LEU A 184 -8.38 -1.01 -0.80
CA LEU A 184 -7.20 -1.80 -0.42
C LEU A 184 -7.50 -3.28 -0.07
N PRO A 185 -8.56 -3.62 0.70
CA PRO A 185 -8.87 -5.01 1.06
C PRO A 185 -9.14 -5.92 -0.15
N HIS A 186 -9.50 -5.36 -1.31
CA HIS A 186 -9.73 -6.13 -2.54
C HIS A 186 -8.43 -6.52 -3.26
N TYR A 187 -7.32 -5.88 -2.93
CA TYR A 187 -6.03 -6.09 -3.61
C TYR A 187 -5.01 -6.82 -2.74
N VAL A 188 -5.12 -6.66 -1.42
CA VAL A 188 -4.14 -7.15 -0.46
C VAL A 188 -4.87 -7.83 0.70
N SER A 189 -4.50 -9.08 0.95
CA SER A 189 -5.04 -9.85 2.08
C SER A 189 -4.48 -9.36 3.42
N ASP A 190 -5.24 -9.55 4.48
CA ASP A 190 -4.88 -9.18 5.86
C ASP A 190 -3.84 -10.12 6.51
N GLU A 191 -3.29 -11.06 5.73
CA GLU A 191 -2.31 -12.03 6.19
C GLU A 191 -0.99 -11.33 6.53
N THR A 192 -0.49 -11.57 7.75
CA THR A 192 0.76 -11.00 8.21
C THR A 192 1.93 -11.47 7.36
N VAL A 193 2.73 -10.53 6.88
CA VAL A 193 3.99 -10.84 6.17
C VAL A 193 4.96 -11.48 7.16
N THR A 194 5.96 -12.18 6.63
CA THR A 194 7.05 -12.85 7.38
C THR A 194 7.78 -11.96 8.40
N ASP A 195 7.66 -10.64 8.30
CA ASP A 195 8.22 -9.64 9.21
C ASP A 195 7.20 -9.15 10.28
N GLY A 196 6.12 -9.89 10.52
CA GLY A 196 5.07 -9.55 11.48
C GLY A 196 4.21 -8.34 11.12
N THR A 197 4.48 -7.69 9.99
CA THR A 197 3.73 -6.54 9.50
C THR A 197 2.49 -7.00 8.76
N ASN A 198 1.33 -6.46 9.15
CA ASN A 198 0.09 -6.64 8.39
C ASN A 198 0.12 -5.69 7.16
N PRO A 199 0.02 -6.22 5.92
CA PRO A 199 0.08 -5.42 4.70
C PRO A 199 -0.98 -4.33 4.63
N LEU A 200 -2.22 -4.66 4.99
CA LEU A 200 -3.37 -3.77 4.87
C LEU A 200 -3.24 -2.61 5.85
N SER A 201 -2.94 -2.90 7.11
CA SER A 201 -2.73 -1.86 8.12
C SER A 201 -1.53 -0.96 7.79
N ALA A 202 -0.45 -1.53 7.24
CA ALA A 202 0.70 -0.75 6.80
C ALA A 202 0.37 0.20 5.64
N LEU A 203 -0.49 -0.22 4.70
CA LEU A 203 -0.96 0.66 3.62
C LEU A 203 -1.92 1.74 4.13
N CYS A 204 -2.84 1.39 5.03
CA CYS A 204 -3.72 2.35 5.69
C CYS A 204 -2.94 3.40 6.49
N GLY A 205 -1.90 2.99 7.22
CA GLY A 205 -1.02 3.92 7.94
C GLY A 205 -0.28 4.88 7.02
N LEU A 206 0.11 4.44 5.81
CA LEU A 206 0.70 5.35 4.81
C LEU A 206 -0.31 6.38 4.30
N LEU A 207 -1.60 6.03 4.19
CA LEU A 207 -2.65 6.99 3.84
C LEU A 207 -2.87 8.02 4.96
N ASP A 208 -2.75 7.59 6.22
CA ASP A 208 -2.79 8.51 7.37
C ASP A 208 -1.59 9.47 7.36
N ASP A 209 -0.38 8.96 7.08
CA ASP A 209 0.83 9.78 6.93
C ASP A 209 0.68 10.80 5.80
N ILE A 210 0.07 10.42 4.67
CA ILE A 210 -0.25 11.34 3.57
C ILE A 210 -1.19 12.43 4.07
N MET A 211 -2.30 12.08 4.72
CA MET A 211 -3.26 13.07 5.23
C MET A 211 -2.66 14.00 6.29
N LEU A 212 -1.76 13.49 7.13
CA LEU A 212 -1.00 14.29 8.08
C LEU A 212 -0.13 15.34 7.35
N ASN A 213 0.66 14.91 6.35
CA ASN A 213 1.48 15.82 5.55
C ASN A 213 0.62 16.86 4.82
N VAL A 214 -0.52 16.46 4.24
CA VAL A 214 -1.44 17.37 3.54
C VAL A 214 -2.03 18.41 4.53
N GLY A 215 -2.42 17.98 5.73
CA GLY A 215 -2.94 18.86 6.78
C GLY A 215 -1.91 19.89 7.27
N GLU A 216 -0.66 19.47 7.49
CA GLU A 216 0.46 20.36 7.85
C GLU A 216 0.76 21.41 6.77
N ARG A 217 0.37 21.12 5.52
CA ARG A 217 0.63 21.94 4.34
C ARG A 217 -0.62 22.65 3.80
N CYS A 218 -1.74 22.54 4.51
CA CYS A 218 -2.97 23.21 4.15
C CYS A 218 -2.88 24.72 4.45
N LEU A 219 -3.31 25.54 3.51
CA LEU A 219 -3.33 27.00 3.62
C LEU A 219 -4.44 27.50 4.55
N ASP A 220 -5.45 26.67 4.79
CA ASP A 220 -6.61 26.95 5.64
C ASP A 220 -6.66 25.95 6.81
N PRO A 221 -6.07 26.28 7.97
CA PRO A 221 -6.01 25.35 9.09
C PRO A 221 -7.39 25.06 9.73
N GLU A 222 -8.40 25.89 9.49
CA GLU A 222 -9.75 25.69 10.03
C GLU A 222 -10.46 24.51 9.34
N CYS A 223 -10.04 24.15 8.12
CA CYS A 223 -10.63 23.02 7.40
C CYS A 223 -9.99 21.65 7.76
N VAL A 224 -8.88 21.64 8.50
CA VAL A 224 -8.11 20.43 8.81
C VAL A 224 -8.75 19.68 9.99
N GLY A 225 -8.95 18.36 9.84
CA GLY A 225 -9.46 17.50 10.93
C GLY A 225 -10.96 17.64 11.21
N VAL A 226 -11.68 18.44 10.44
CA VAL A 226 -13.14 18.52 10.50
C VAL A 226 -13.73 17.28 9.83
N GLY A 227 -14.05 16.27 10.62
CA GLY A 227 -14.61 14.98 10.16
C GLY A 227 -16.11 15.00 9.84
N GLY A 228 -16.77 16.16 9.97
CA GLY A 228 -18.20 16.33 9.71
C GLY A 228 -18.42 17.45 8.71
N PHE A 229 -18.82 17.10 7.49
CA PHE A 229 -19.36 18.04 6.53
C PHE A 229 -20.74 18.47 7.03
N TYR A 230 -20.81 19.52 7.85
CA TYR A 230 -22.08 20.17 8.13
C TYR A 230 -22.55 20.84 6.84
N ASP A 231 -23.55 20.23 6.22
CA ASP A 231 -24.46 20.93 5.32
C ASP A 231 -25.26 21.92 6.17
N GLU A 232 -24.74 23.14 6.33
CA GLU A 232 -25.51 24.25 6.92
C GLU A 232 -26.45 24.90 5.88
N GLY A 233 -26.76 24.26 4.74
CA GLY A 233 -27.47 24.99 3.69
C GLY A 233 -28.11 24.25 2.53
N ARG A 234 -28.66 23.04 2.70
CA ARG A 234 -29.61 22.47 1.72
C ARG A 234 -30.76 21.67 2.31
#